data_AF-A0A1M6RTF4-F1
#
_entry.id   AF-A0A1M6RTF4-F1
#
_cell.length_a   1.000
_cell.length_b   1.000
_cell.length_c   1.000
_cell.angle_alpha   90.00
_cell.angle_beta   90.00
_cell.angle_gamma   90.00
#
_symmetry.space_group_name_H-M   'P 1'
#
loop_
_entity.id
_entity.type
_entity.pdbx_description
1 polymer ?
#
loop_
_entity_poly.entity_id
_entity_poly.type
_entity_poly.pdbx_seq_one_letter_code
_entity_poly.pdbx_strand_id
1 'polypeptide(L)' 'MERVEVHVDSATAAYLRDDARRRGASVADAAAHRLRDLALADSVRLHAERLPEQFWQDAVAESATASST' A
#
# COMPACT_ATOMS: atom_id res chain seq x y z
N MET A 1 -5.37 11.60 19.91
CA MET A 1 -5.66 11.46 18.47
C MET A 1 -4.53 12.14 17.72
N GLU A 2 -3.93 11.45 16.76
CA GLU A 2 -2.93 12.03 15.87
C GLU A 2 -3.64 12.80 14.75
N ARG A 3 -3.16 14.02 14.43
CA ARG A 3 -3.72 14.87 13.39
C ARG A 3 -2.76 14.90 12.21
N VAL A 4 -3.25 14.55 11.03
CA VAL A 4 -2.48 14.55 9.79
C VAL A 4 -3.00 15.67 8.89
N GLU A 5 -2.10 16.51 8.41
CA GLU A 5 -2.38 17.54 7.42
C GLU A 5 -1.74 17.13 6.09
N VAL A 6 -2.52 17.18 5.00
CA VAL A 6 -2.04 16.79 3.66
C VAL A 6 -2.39 17.89 2.68
N HIS A 7 -1.39 18.38 1.97
CA HIS A 7 -1.59 19.28 0.85
C HIS A 7 -1.84 18.48 -0.41
N VAL A 8 -2.90 18.83 -1.13
CA VAL A 8 -3.28 18.20 -2.39
C VAL A 8 -3.52 19.28 -3.44
N ASP A 9 -3.32 18.92 -4.70
CA ASP A 9 -3.67 19.80 -5.82
C ASP A 9 -5.20 19.96 -5.96
N SER A 10 -5.60 20.89 -6.85
CA SER A 10 -7.00 21.22 -7.08
C SER A 10 -7.80 20.05 -7.66
N ALA A 11 -7.18 19.21 -8.49
CA ALA A 11 -7.83 18.05 -9.11
C ALA A 11 -8.15 16.98 -8.05
N THR A 12 -7.18 16.67 -7.20
CA THR A 12 -7.31 15.73 -6.08
C THR A 12 -8.34 16.25 -5.06
N ALA A 13 -8.33 17.55 -4.77
CA ALA A 13 -9.35 18.16 -3.91
C ALA A 13 -10.77 18.01 -4.49
N ALA A 14 -10.94 18.21 -5.81
CA ALA A 14 -12.23 18.02 -6.48
C ALA A 14 -12.68 16.55 -6.41
N TYR A 15 -11.77 15.63 -6.67
CA TYR A 15 -12.01 14.19 -6.57
C TYR A 15 -12.46 13.78 -5.16
N LEU A 16 -11.76 14.22 -4.12
CA LEU A 16 -12.08 13.88 -2.73
C LEU A 16 -13.45 14.43 -2.30
N ARG A 17 -13.82 15.62 -2.77
CA ARG A 17 -15.16 16.18 -2.51
C ARG A 17 -16.25 15.37 -3.19
N ASP A 18 -16.04 14.93 -4.42
CA ASP A 18 -17.02 14.11 -5.13
C ASP A 18 -17.16 12.73 -4.47
N ASP A 19 -16.05 12.11 -4.08
CA ASP A 19 -16.06 10.83 -3.37
C ASP A 19 -16.77 10.93 -2.02
N ALA A 20 -16.50 11.99 -1.26
CA ALA A 20 -17.18 12.29 0.00
C ALA A 20 -18.70 12.42 -0.19
N ARG A 21 -19.13 13.16 -1.24
CA ARG A 21 -20.56 13.30 -1.57
C ARG A 21 -21.21 11.98 -1.90
N ARG A 22 -20.59 11.14 -2.75
CA ARG A 22 -21.13 9.82 -3.13
C ARG A 22 -21.28 8.89 -1.93
N ARG A 23 -20.39 9.00 -0.94
CA ARG A 23 -20.39 8.18 0.27
C ARG A 23 -21.26 8.75 1.40
N GLY A 24 -21.75 9.99 1.28
CA GLY A 24 -22.41 10.70 2.37
C GLY A 24 -21.48 10.94 3.57
N ALA A 25 -20.18 11.12 3.33
CA ALA A 25 -19.14 11.25 4.35
C ALA A 25 -18.43 12.61 4.28
N SER A 26 -17.54 12.90 5.24
CA SER A 26 -16.71 14.10 5.18
C SER A 26 -15.58 13.95 4.17
N VAL A 27 -15.02 15.08 3.72
CA VAL A 27 -13.82 15.09 2.86
C VAL A 27 -12.63 14.46 3.58
N ALA A 28 -12.53 14.63 4.90
CA ALA A 28 -11.49 14.01 5.71
C ALA A 28 -11.61 12.47 5.71
N ASP A 29 -12.83 11.94 5.84
CA ASP A 29 -13.07 10.48 5.80
C ASP A 29 -12.73 9.91 4.43
N ALA A 30 -13.12 10.60 3.35
CA ALA A 30 -12.77 10.21 1.99
C ALA A 30 -11.25 10.22 1.77
N ALA A 31 -10.54 11.24 2.28
CA ALA A 31 -9.08 11.32 2.21
C ALA A 31 -8.41 10.19 3.01
N ALA A 32 -8.86 9.94 4.24
CA ALA A 32 -8.32 8.87 5.08
C ALA A 32 -8.53 7.48 4.45
N HIS A 33 -9.69 7.24 3.86
CA HIS A 33 -9.97 6.00 3.14
C HIS A 33 -9.03 5.82 1.95
N ARG A 34 -8.80 6.88 1.16
CA ARG A 34 -7.88 6.80 0.02
C ARG A 34 -6.42 6.64 0.41
N LEU A 35 -5.97 7.31 1.46
CA LEU A 35 -4.63 7.10 1.99
C LEU A 35 -4.44 5.64 2.45
N ARG A 36 -5.46 5.05 3.08
CA ARG A 36 -5.43 3.64 3.46
C ARG A 36 -5.35 2.71 2.26
N ASP A 37 -6.15 2.94 1.21
CA ASP A 37 -6.11 2.14 -0.01
C ASP A 37 -4.74 2.20 -0.68
N LEU A 38 -4.15 3.39 -0.77
CA LEU A 38 -2.80 3.59 -1.32
C LEU A 38 -1.73 2.89 -0.49
N ALA A 39 -1.78 3.01 0.84
CA ALA A 39 -0.84 2.35 1.74
C ALA A 39 -0.94 0.82 1.64
N LEU A 40 -2.15 0.28 1.48
CA LEU A 40 -2.35 -1.15 1.26
C LEU A 40 -1.79 -1.59 -0.10
N ALA A 41 -2.05 -0.84 -1.17
CA ALA A 41 -1.51 -1.14 -2.49
C ALA A 41 0.03 -1.12 -2.50
N ASP A 42 0.64 -0.14 -1.84
CA ASP A 42 2.10 -0.05 -1.73
C ASP A 42 2.67 -1.18 -0.87
N SER A 43 2.03 -1.51 0.24
CA SER A 43 2.42 -2.67 1.06
C SER A 43 2.35 -3.96 0.27
N VAL A 44 1.27 -4.20 -0.48
CA VAL A 44 1.13 -5.38 -1.35
C VAL A 44 2.23 -5.42 -2.41
N ARG A 45 2.54 -4.28 -3.05
CA ARG A 45 3.63 -4.17 -4.02
C ARG A 45 4.98 -4.53 -3.39
N LEU A 46 5.31 -3.98 -2.23
CA LEU A 46 6.57 -4.26 -1.52
C LEU A 46 6.68 -5.74 -1.11
N HIS A 47 5.58 -6.37 -0.70
CA HIS A 47 5.58 -7.80 -0.39
C HIS A 47 5.71 -8.65 -1.66
N ALA A 48 5.06 -8.26 -2.76
CA ALA A 48 5.18 -8.94 -4.04
C ALA A 48 6.61 -8.85 -4.61
N GLU A 49 7.33 -7.75 -4.39
CA GLU A 49 8.74 -7.59 -4.78
C GLU A 49 9.69 -8.43 -3.90
N ARG A 50 9.33 -8.69 -2.64
CA ARG A 50 10.12 -9.50 -1.70
C ARG A 50 9.94 -11.01 -1.87
N LEU A 51 8.78 -11.46 -2.34
CA LEU A 51 8.51 -12.88 -2.57
C LEU A 51 9.54 -13.54 -3.51
N PRO A 52 9.88 -12.97 -4.69
CA PRO A 52 10.92 -13.51 -5.56
C PRO A 52 12.28 -13.66 -4.87
N GLU A 53 12.67 -12.69 -4.05
CA GLU A 53 13.93 -12.72 -3.31
C GLU A 53 13.96 -13.89 -2.31
N GLN A 54 12.87 -14.10 -1.55
CA GLN A 54 12.76 -15.22 -0.61
C GLN A 54 12.79 -16.58 -1.31
N PHE A 55 12.07 -16.73 -2.42
CA PHE A 55 12.10 -17.96 -3.21
C PHE A 55 13.51 -18.30 -3.71
N TRP A 56 14.30 -17.31 -4.12
CA TRP A 56 15.69 -17.53 -4.53
C TRP A 56 16.58 -17.95 -3.37
N GLN A 57 16.44 -17.32 -2.20
CA GLN A 57 17.22 -17.68 -1.01
C GLN A 57 16.91 -19.11 -0.54
N ASP A 58 15.64 -19.52 -0.57
CA ASP A 58 15.22 -20.88 -0.20
C ASP A 58 15.78 -21.92 -1.16
N ALA A 59 15.74 -21.67 -2.48
CA ALA A 59 16.30 -22.57 -3.49
C ALA A 59 17.84 -22.70 -3.38
N VAL A 60 18.54 -21.61 -3.05
CA VAL A 60 19.99 -21.63 -2.80
C VAL A 60 20.30 -22.39 -1.51
N ALA A 61 19.51 -22.25 -0.46
CA ALA A 61 19.67 -22.99 0.78
C ALA A 61 19.46 -24.50 0.59
N GLU A 62 18.40 -24.90 -0.13
CA GLU A 62 18.08 -26.30 -0.42
C GLU A 62 19.18 -26.99 -1.24
N SER A 63 19.69 -26.30 -2.28
CA SER A 63 20.79 -26.83 -3.11
C SER A 63 22.12 -26.96 -2.37
N ALA A 64 22.41 -26.06 -1.41
CA ALA A 64 23.59 -26.16 -0.55
C ALA A 64 23.53 -27.35 0.41
N THR A 65 22.33 -27.63 0.96
CA THR A 65 22.12 -28.82 1.82
C THR A 65 22.18 -30.13 1.03
N ALA A 66 21.67 -30.14 -0.21
CA ALA A 66 21.68 -31.31 -1.07
C ALA A 66 23.10 -31.73 -1.52
N SER A 67 24.04 -30.78 -1.62
CA SER A 67 25.43 -31.06 -2.03
C SER A 67 26.35 -31.52 -0.90
N SER A 68 25.86 -31.52 0.36
CA SER A 68 26.65 -31.90 1.54
C SER A 68 26.37 -33.32 2.05
N THR A 69 25.63 -34.14 1.29
CA THR A 69 25.29 -35.55 1.60
C THR A 69 25.92 -36.47 0.57
#